data_AF-A0AAE2A7P6-F1
#
_entry.id   AF-A0AAE2A7P6-F1
#
_cell.length_a   1.000
_cell.length_b   1.000
_cell.length_c   1.000
_cell.angle_alpha   90.00
_cell.angle_beta   90.00
_cell.angle_gamma   90.00
#
_symmetry.space_group_name_H-M   'P 1'
#
loop_
_entity.id
_entity.type
_entity.pdbx_description
1 polymer ?
#
loop_
_entity_poly.entity_id
_entity_poly.type
_entity_poly.pdbx_seq_one_letter_code
_entity_poly.pdbx_strand_id
1 'polypeptide(L)'
;MSSPVSTILVVEDDAIVRMLIVDVLEELEFKVLEADGSEQALEILKDTNQHIDLMMTDVGLPIMDGRQLATEARNIRPTLPILFASGYAETIEVPMDMHVIGKPFSIDQLRDKVKAVLGQS
;
A
#
# COMPACT_ATOMS: atom_id res chain seq x y z
N MET A 1 9.91 -24.88 -4.48
CA MET A 1 8.77 -24.22 -5.15
C MET A 1 8.94 -22.74 -4.86
N SER A 2 9.08 -21.89 -5.88
CA SER A 2 9.17 -20.44 -5.65
C SER A 2 7.85 -19.97 -5.05
N SER A 3 7.89 -19.19 -3.97
CA SER A 3 6.71 -18.53 -3.44
C SER A 3 6.05 -17.70 -4.55
N PRO A 4 4.72 -17.65 -4.65
CA PRO A 4 4.06 -16.75 -5.60
C PRO A 4 4.47 -15.30 -5.31
N VAL A 5 4.80 -14.55 -6.36
CA VAL A 5 5.14 -13.12 -6.26
C VAL A 5 3.94 -12.36 -5.68
N SER A 6 4.14 -11.69 -4.55
CA SER A 6 3.08 -10.89 -3.93
C SER A 6 2.79 -9.64 -4.74
N THR A 7 1.50 -9.32 -4.91
CA THR A 7 1.03 -8.15 -5.65
C THR A 7 0.65 -7.02 -4.70
N ILE A 8 1.25 -5.85 -4.88
CA ILE A 8 1.05 -4.66 -4.03
C ILE A 8 0.35 -3.58 -4.86
N LEU A 9 -0.77 -3.06 -4.36
CA LEU A 9 -1.40 -1.85 -4.91
C LEU A 9 -0.80 -0.62 -4.23
N VAL A 10 -0.12 0.23 -4.99
CA VAL A 10 0.46 1.50 -4.53
C VAL A 10 -0.44 2.66 -4.94
N VAL A 11 -0.89 3.46 -3.95
CA VAL A 11 -1.75 4.62 -4.15
C VAL A 11 -1.06 5.87 -3.64
N GLU A 12 -0.68 6.75 -4.56
CA GLU A 12 0.11 7.96 -4.30
C GLU A 12 -0.19 8.96 -5.40
N ASP A 13 -0.52 10.21 -5.08
CA ASP A 13 -0.89 11.22 -6.08
C ASP A 13 0.32 11.88 -6.74
N ASP A 14 1.42 12.02 -6.01
CA ASP A 14 2.67 12.52 -6.58
C ASP A 14 3.32 11.45 -7.47
N ALA A 15 3.38 11.72 -8.78
CA ALA A 15 3.92 10.79 -9.77
C ALA A 15 5.39 10.42 -9.53
N ILE A 16 6.20 11.35 -9.00
CA ILE A 16 7.62 11.09 -8.72
C ILE A 16 7.73 10.19 -7.49
N VAL A 17 6.97 10.47 -6.44
CA VAL A 17 6.96 9.64 -5.23
C VAL A 17 6.44 8.23 -5.54
N ARG A 18 5.36 8.13 -6.35
CA ARG A 18 4.79 6.86 -6.78
C ARG A 18 5.82 6.02 -7.55
N MET A 19 6.45 6.61 -8.56
CA MET A 19 7.50 5.97 -9.36
C MET A 19 8.64 5.43 -8.47
N LEU A 20 9.13 6.24 -7.52
CA LEU A 20 10.18 5.80 -6.60
C LEU A 20 9.76 4.62 -5.71
N ILE A 21 8.50 4.61 -5.22
CA ILE A 21 7.99 3.48 -4.43
C ILE A 21 7.88 2.22 -5.30
N VAL A 22 7.37 2.37 -6.53
CA VAL A 22 7.20 1.27 -7.48
C VAL A 22 8.55 0.64 -7.83
N ASP A 23 9.52 1.45 -8.24
CA ASP A 23 10.88 1.01 -8.58
C ASP A 23 11.48 0.17 -7.44
N VAL A 24 11.38 0.67 -6.20
CA VAL A 24 11.89 -0.03 -5.02
C VAL A 24 11.16 -1.35 -4.77
N LEU A 25 9.84 -1.40 -4.90
CA LEU A 25 9.08 -2.63 -4.69
C LEU A 25 9.34 -3.68 -5.78
N GLU A 26 9.50 -3.25 -7.03
CA GLU A 26 9.88 -4.13 -8.14
C GLU A 26 11.31 -4.67 -7.98
N GLU A 27 12.27 -3.86 -7.51
CA GLU A 27 13.62 -4.31 -7.14
C GLU A 27 13.61 -5.37 -6.03
N LEU A 28 12.58 -5.35 -5.18
CA LEU A 28 12.35 -6.34 -4.13
C LEU A 28 11.56 -7.56 -4.60
N GLU A 29 11.41 -7.72 -5.93
CA GLU A 29 10.71 -8.82 -6.59
C GLU A 29 9.20 -8.90 -6.31
N PHE A 30 8.58 -7.78 -5.89
CA PHE A 30 7.12 -7.67 -5.80
C PHE A 30 6.52 -7.28 -7.16
N LYS A 31 5.28 -7.70 -7.40
CA LYS A 31 4.48 -7.16 -8.50
C LYS A 31 3.75 -5.92 -8.01
N VAL A 32 3.79 -4.83 -8.77
CA VAL A 32 3.14 -3.59 -8.38
C VAL A 32 1.95 -3.27 -9.30
N LEU A 33 0.85 -2.83 -8.70
CA LEU A 33 -0.26 -2.15 -9.37
C LEU A 33 -0.22 -0.70 -8.91
N GLU A 34 -0.34 0.24 -9.83
CA GLU A 34 -0.28 1.66 -9.52
C GLU A 34 -1.65 2.31 -9.59
N ALA A 35 -1.92 3.21 -8.65
CA ALA A 35 -3.02 4.14 -8.70
C ALA A 35 -2.53 5.56 -8.39
N ASP A 36 -2.94 6.54 -9.21
CA ASP A 36 -2.62 7.96 -9.01
C ASP A 36 -3.55 8.67 -8.01
N GLY A 37 -4.47 7.93 -7.41
CA GLY A 37 -5.39 8.44 -6.41
C GLY A 37 -6.44 7.43 -5.98
N SER A 38 -7.28 7.86 -5.05
CA SER A 38 -8.28 7.02 -4.40
C SER A 38 -9.32 6.46 -5.37
N GLU A 39 -9.71 7.20 -6.41
CA GLU A 39 -10.72 6.75 -7.39
C GLU A 39 -10.21 5.55 -8.21
N GLN A 40 -9.03 5.66 -8.81
CA GLN A 40 -8.41 4.57 -9.56
C GLN A 40 -8.13 3.35 -8.66
N ALA A 41 -7.69 3.59 -7.42
CA ALA A 41 -7.49 2.52 -6.44
C ALA A 41 -8.79 1.74 -6.17
N LEU A 42 -9.92 2.44 -6.02
CA LEU A 42 -11.23 1.81 -5.81
C LEU A 42 -11.69 0.99 -7.02
N GLU A 43 -11.40 1.43 -8.25
CA GLU A 43 -11.68 0.64 -9.45
C GLU A 43 -10.91 -0.68 -9.45
N ILE A 44 -9.60 -0.63 -9.15
CA ILE A 44 -8.75 -1.82 -9.06
C ILE A 44 -9.22 -2.74 -7.92
N LEU A 45 -9.57 -2.19 -6.76
CA LEU A 45 -10.05 -2.96 -5.61
C LEU A 45 -11.36 -3.71 -5.92
N LYS A 46 -12.25 -3.11 -6.71
CA LYS A 46 -13.54 -3.71 -7.11
C LYS A 46 -13.38 -4.87 -8.11
N ASP A 47 -12.28 -4.95 -8.85
CA ASP A 47 -12.02 -6.09 -9.74
C ASP A 47 -11.60 -7.32 -8.94
N THR A 48 -12.52 -8.26 -8.76
CA THR A 48 -12.30 -9.50 -8.00
C THR A 48 -11.38 -10.50 -8.70
N ASN A 49 -11.11 -10.33 -9.99
CA ASN A 49 -10.12 -11.14 -10.71
C ASN A 49 -8.69 -10.65 -10.45
N GLN A 50 -8.54 -9.41 -9.98
CA GLN A 50 -7.25 -8.83 -9.65
C GLN A 50 -6.83 -9.22 -8.24
N HIS A 51 -5.87 -10.14 -8.14
CA HIS A 51 -5.24 -10.52 -6.88
C HIS A 51 -4.39 -9.35 -6.32
N ILE A 52 -4.54 -9.07 -5.04
CA ILE A 52 -3.81 -8.02 -4.30
C ILE A 52 -3.53 -8.56 -2.89
N ASP A 53 -2.26 -8.62 -2.52
CA ASP A 53 -1.79 -9.12 -1.22
C ASP A 53 -1.61 -7.99 -0.20
N LEU A 54 -1.39 -6.76 -0.67
CA LEU A 54 -1.21 -5.58 0.16
C LEU A 54 -1.65 -4.32 -0.59
N MET A 55 -2.31 -3.39 0.09
CA MET A 55 -2.45 -2.02 -0.38
C MET A 55 -1.53 -1.10 0.41
N MET A 56 -0.69 -0.34 -0.29
CA MET A 56 0.10 0.75 0.26
C MET A 56 -0.50 2.08 -0.21
N THR A 57 -0.79 2.99 0.70
CA THR A 57 -1.44 4.27 0.37
C THR A 57 -0.85 5.43 1.15
N ASP A 58 -0.68 6.59 0.50
CA ASP A 58 -0.39 7.83 1.22
C ASP A 58 -1.62 8.30 2.02
N VAL A 59 -1.37 8.90 3.18
CA VAL A 59 -2.46 9.43 4.01
C VAL A 59 -2.98 10.76 3.46
N GLY A 60 -2.13 11.55 2.81
CA GLY A 60 -2.39 12.90 2.34
C GLY A 60 -3.06 13.01 0.98
N LEU A 61 -3.63 11.92 0.45
CA LEU A 61 -4.26 11.89 -0.88
C LEU A 61 -5.31 13.02 -1.05
N PRO A 62 -5.36 13.66 -2.23
CA PRO A 62 -6.36 14.67 -2.54
C PRO A 62 -7.75 14.02 -2.72
N ILE A 63 -8.81 14.83 -2.54
CA ILE A 63 -10.24 14.45 -2.69
C ILE A 63 -10.74 13.48 -1.60
N MET A 64 -10.11 12.32 -1.46
CA MET A 64 -10.39 11.31 -0.44
C MET A 64 -9.08 10.93 0.22
N ASP A 65 -8.99 11.18 1.54
CA ASP A 65 -7.77 10.87 2.28
C ASP A 65 -7.52 9.35 2.33
N GLY A 66 -6.27 8.96 2.59
CA GLY A 66 -5.89 7.54 2.60
C GLY A 66 -6.68 6.71 3.62
N ARG A 67 -7.16 7.31 4.72
CA ARG A 67 -7.92 6.60 5.77
C ARG A 67 -9.34 6.27 5.30
N GLN A 68 -9.97 7.19 4.57
CA GLN A 68 -11.25 6.97 3.91
C GLN A 68 -11.10 5.87 2.85
N LEU A 69 -10.06 5.94 2.02
CA LEU A 69 -9.76 4.89 1.04
C LEU A 69 -9.56 3.53 1.73
N ALA A 70 -8.84 3.48 2.84
CA ALA A 70 -8.63 2.24 3.59
C ALA A 70 -9.93 1.66 4.16
N THR A 71 -10.85 2.51 4.60
CA THR A 71 -12.18 2.09 5.06
C THR A 71 -12.97 1.45 3.93
N GLU A 72 -13.01 2.09 2.76
CA GLU A 72 -13.67 1.53 1.57
C GLU A 72 -13.00 0.25 1.06
N ALA A 73 -11.67 0.22 1.06
CA ALA A 73 -10.90 -0.96 0.70
C ALA A 73 -11.23 -2.16 1.60
N ARG A 74 -11.43 -1.94 2.90
CA ARG A 74 -11.87 -2.99 3.83
C ARG A 74 -13.31 -3.43 3.59
N ASN A 75 -14.21 -2.53 3.21
CA ASN A 75 -15.57 -2.90 2.82
C ASN A 75 -15.57 -3.81 1.59
N ILE A 76 -14.67 -3.57 0.64
CA ILE A 76 -14.55 -4.35 -0.60
C ILE A 76 -13.75 -5.65 -0.36
N ARG A 77 -12.66 -5.58 0.40
CA ARG A 77 -11.73 -6.69 0.68
C ARG A 77 -11.43 -6.75 2.19
N PRO A 78 -12.26 -7.42 3.00
CA PRO A 78 -12.17 -7.38 4.47
C PRO A 78 -10.83 -7.85 5.04
N THR A 79 -10.14 -8.75 4.36
CA THR A 79 -8.88 -9.36 4.79
C THR A 79 -7.64 -8.69 4.18
N LEU A 80 -7.80 -7.66 3.34
CA LEU A 80 -6.67 -7.00 2.67
C LEU A 80 -5.84 -6.22 3.70
N PRO A 81 -4.54 -6.56 3.89
CA PRO A 81 -3.62 -5.76 4.68
C PRO A 81 -3.44 -4.37 4.07
N ILE A 82 -3.31 -3.35 4.93
CA ILE A 82 -3.14 -1.95 4.49
C ILE A 82 -1.91 -1.37 5.19
N LEU A 83 -1.04 -0.75 4.40
CA LEU A 83 0.16 -0.03 4.84
C LEU A 83 0.05 1.45 4.46
N PHE A 84 -0.05 2.32 5.44
CA PHE A 84 -0.01 3.77 5.24
C PHE A 84 1.42 4.26 5.13
N ALA A 85 1.71 5.06 4.12
CA ALA A 85 2.89 5.90 4.07
C ALA A 85 2.53 7.31 4.58
N SER A 86 3.27 7.86 5.54
CA SER A 86 2.93 9.20 6.07
C SER A 86 4.14 9.94 6.63
N GLY A 87 4.24 11.24 6.34
CA GLY A 87 5.19 12.14 7.01
C GLY A 87 4.87 12.43 8.48
N TYR A 88 3.68 12.07 8.96
CA TYR A 88 3.23 12.26 10.34
C TYR A 88 2.92 10.92 11.03
N ALA A 89 3.66 9.86 10.69
CA ALA A 89 3.38 8.50 11.16
C ALA A 89 3.22 8.36 12.68
N GLU A 90 3.89 9.20 13.49
CA GLU A 90 3.80 9.17 14.95
C GLU A 90 2.42 9.55 15.52
N THR A 91 1.57 10.24 14.73
CA THR A 91 0.25 10.70 15.17
C THR A 91 -0.89 9.83 14.63
N ILE A 92 -0.57 8.75 13.91
CA ILE A 92 -1.56 7.86 13.31
C ILE A 92 -1.76 6.65 14.22
N GLU A 93 -2.81 6.72 15.04
CA GLU A 93 -3.38 5.50 15.63
C GLU A 93 -4.02 4.67 14.52
N VAL A 94 -3.47 3.49 14.27
CA VAL A 94 -4.01 2.53 13.30
C VAL A 94 -4.77 1.41 14.02
N PRO A 95 -5.95 1.01 13.51
CA PRO A 95 -6.64 -0.20 13.95
C PRO A 95 -5.77 -1.46 13.83
N MET A 96 -6.21 -2.53 14.48
CA MET A 96 -5.65 -3.87 14.29
C MET A 96 -5.68 -4.21 12.78
N ASP A 97 -4.57 -4.74 12.24
CA ASP A 97 -4.36 -5.07 10.82
C ASP A 97 -4.09 -3.89 9.85
N MET A 98 -3.96 -2.67 10.36
CA MET A 98 -3.43 -1.52 9.61
C MET A 98 -2.02 -1.18 10.09
N HIS A 99 -1.15 -0.84 9.15
CA HIS A 99 0.27 -0.61 9.40
C HIS A 99 0.67 0.78 8.93
N VAL A 100 1.72 1.35 9.51
CA VAL A 100 2.24 2.66 9.11
C VAL A 100 3.75 2.57 8.89
N ILE A 101 4.23 3.26 7.85
CA ILE A 101 5.64 3.58 7.63
C ILE A 101 5.79 5.11 7.53
N GLY A 102 6.78 5.64 8.26
CA GLY A 102 7.08 7.07 8.30
C GLY A 102 7.88 7.52 7.08
N LYS A 103 7.47 8.60 6.42
CA LYS A 103 8.27 9.29 5.40
C LYS A 103 9.24 10.28 6.09
N PRO A 104 10.51 10.39 5.63
CA PRO A 104 11.15 9.55 4.62
C PRO A 104 11.49 8.15 5.17
N PHE A 105 11.39 7.13 4.32
CA PHE A 105 11.80 5.76 4.62
C PHE A 105 12.89 5.30 3.64
N SER A 106 13.79 4.44 4.12
CA SER A 106 14.77 3.75 3.27
C SER A 106 14.16 2.53 2.58
N ILE A 107 14.87 2.02 1.56
CA ILE A 107 14.54 0.77 0.86
C ILE A 107 14.44 -0.40 1.86
N ASP A 108 15.41 -0.53 2.76
CA ASP A 108 15.41 -1.58 3.78
C ASP A 108 14.21 -1.47 4.71
N GLN A 109 13.85 -0.25 5.13
CA GLN A 109 12.67 -0.03 5.97
C GLN A 109 11.38 -0.42 5.25
N LEU A 110 11.23 -0.06 3.98
CA LEU A 110 10.08 -0.45 3.17
C LEU A 110 10.02 -1.96 2.99
N ARG A 111 11.14 -2.60 2.62
CA ARG A 111 11.25 -4.05 2.46
C ARG A 111 10.82 -4.79 3.72
N ASP A 112 11.45 -4.45 4.85
CA ASP A 112 11.25 -5.16 6.10
C ASP A 112 9.81 -4.97 6.59
N LYS A 113 9.24 -3.77 6.37
CA LYS A 113 7.84 -3.50 6.68
C LYS A 113 6.87 -4.31 5.82
N VAL A 114 7.04 -4.31 4.50
CA VAL A 114 6.19 -5.07 3.58
C VAL A 114 6.28 -6.57 3.87
N LYS A 115 7.49 -7.11 4.05
CA LYS A 115 7.69 -8.52 4.39
C LYS A 115 7.02 -8.90 5.72
N ALA A 116 7.15 -8.06 6.74
CA ALA A 116 6.48 -8.27 8.03
C ALA A 116 4.96 -8.28 7.88
N VAL A 117 4.39 -7.34 7.10
CA VAL A 117 2.93 -7.26 6.86
C VAL A 117 2.41 -8.48 6.10
N LEU A 118 3.19 -8.98 5.14
CA LEU A 118 2.86 -10.17 4.35
C LEU A 118 3.13 -11.49 5.09
N GLY A 119 3.66 -11.45 6.32
CA GLY A 119 4.02 -12.65 7.08
C GLY A 119 5.17 -13.45 6.47
N GLN A 120 6.02 -12.82 5.66
CA GLN A 120 7.19 -13.42 5.03
C GLN A 120 8.42 -13.10 5.88
N SER A 121 8.77 -14.00 6.81
CA SER A 121 9.96 -13.89 7.68
C SER A 121 11.09 -14.79 7.19
#